data_AF-R7D2N5-F1
#
_entry.id   AF-R7D2N5-F1
#
_cell.length_a   1.000
_cell.length_b   1.000
_cell.length_c   1.000
_cell.angle_alpha   90.00
_cell.angle_beta   90.00
_cell.angle_gamma   90.00
#
_symmetry.space_group_name_H-M   'P 1'
#
loop_
_entity.id
_entity.type
_entity.pdbx_description
1 polymer ?
#
loop_
_entity_poly.entity_id
_entity_poly.type
_entity_poly.pdbx_seq_one_letter_code
_entity_poly.pdbx_strand_id
1 'polypeptide(L)' 'MPTTQNAPFRYDIVGSFLRPDVLKQARADHATGIIDDAALKTVEDVAIRDLVAKQKAAGLHVITDGEFRRSYWHLDFM' A
#
# COMPACT_ATOMS: atom_id res chain seq x y z
N MET A 1 33.22 -2.45 28.79
CA MET A 1 32.47 -2.17 27.55
C MET A 1 31.51 -1.04 27.86
N PRO A 2 31.62 0.15 27.25
CA PRO A 2 30.65 1.21 27.53
C PRO A 2 29.28 0.76 27.00
N THR A 3 28.27 0.79 27.85
CA THR A 3 26.89 0.54 27.46
C THR A 3 26.41 1.72 26.63
N THR A 4 26.23 1.52 25.33
CA THR A 4 25.57 2.50 24.46
C THR A 4 24.15 2.73 24.99
N GLN A 5 23.86 3.92 25.51
CA GLN A 5 22.55 4.28 26.09
C GLN A 5 21.40 4.36 25.07
N ASN A 6 21.63 4.01 23.81
CA ASN A 6 20.59 3.94 22.79
C ASN A 6 20.27 2.46 22.53
N ALA A 7 19.19 1.95 23.13
CA ALA A 7 18.57 0.73 22.67
C ALA A 7 18.19 0.89 21.17
N PRO A 8 18.21 -0.18 20.36
CA PRO A 8 17.82 -0.06 18.95
C PRO A 8 16.32 0.24 18.87
N PHE A 9 15.96 1.52 18.81
CA PHE A 9 14.60 1.95 18.56
C PHE A 9 14.28 1.67 17.09
N ARG A 10 13.25 0.86 16.85
CA ARG A 10 12.76 0.50 15.52
C ARG A 10 11.34 0.99 15.36
N TYR A 11 11.06 1.60 14.22
CA TYR A 11 9.72 1.95 13.77
C TYR A 11 9.54 1.45 12.34
N ASP A 12 8.32 1.10 11.97
CA ASP A 12 7.93 0.66 10.64
C ASP A 12 6.49 1.12 10.37
N ILE A 13 6.05 1.06 9.11
CA ILE A 13 4.66 1.36 8.72
C ILE A 13 3.81 0.09 8.87
N VAL A 14 2.64 0.22 9.50
CA VAL A 14 1.80 -0.92 9.88
C VAL A 14 1.06 -1.54 8.69
N GLY A 15 0.79 -0.77 7.64
CA GLY A 15 0.03 -1.28 6.49
C GLY A 15 -0.37 -0.19 5.50
N SER A 16 -1.46 0.50 5.81
CA SER A 16 -2.18 1.33 4.85
C SER A 16 -1.43 2.61 4.47
N PHE A 17 -1.58 2.99 3.20
CA PHE A 17 -1.21 4.30 2.69
C PHE A 17 -2.41 4.97 2.02
N LEU A 18 -2.34 6.29 1.80
CA LEU A 18 -3.37 6.99 1.05
C LEU A 18 -3.43 6.47 -0.39
N ARG A 19 -4.63 6.08 -0.84
CA ARG A 19 -4.84 5.61 -2.21
C ARG A 19 -4.65 6.78 -3.18
N PRO A 20 -3.83 6.62 -4.23
CA PRO A 20 -3.66 7.64 -5.25
C PRO A 20 -4.96 7.86 -6.03
N ASP A 21 -5.11 9.04 -6.65
CA ASP A 21 -6.31 9.40 -7.41
C ASP A 21 -6.63 8.40 -8.52
N VAL A 22 -5.60 7.88 -9.19
CA VAL A 22 -5.75 6.88 -10.27
C VAL A 22 -6.43 5.61 -9.77
N LEU A 23 -6.13 5.17 -8.55
CA LEU A 23 -6.72 3.97 -7.96
C LEU A 23 -8.15 4.22 -7.47
N LYS A 24 -8.43 5.42 -6.94
CA LYS A 24 -9.79 5.81 -6.57
C LYS A 24 -10.70 5.84 -7.80
N GLN A 25 -10.22 6.41 -8.91
CA GLN A 25 -10.98 6.45 -10.16
C GLN A 25 -11.20 5.03 -10.72
N ALA A 26 -10.16 4.21 -10.82
CA ALA A 26 -10.30 2.84 -11.33
C ALA A 26 -11.30 2.01 -10.51
N ARG A 27 -11.35 2.18 -9.18
CA ARG A 27 -12.36 1.51 -8.35
C ARG A 27 -13.78 2.03 -8.62
N ALA A 28 -13.96 3.32 -8.87
CA ALA A 28 -15.25 3.88 -9.25
C ALA A 28 -15.69 3.38 -10.65
N ASP A 29 -14.77 3.32 -11.60
CA ASP A 29 -15.01 2.81 -12.95
C ASP A 29 -15.36 1.32 -12.93
N HIS A 30 -14.67 0.54 -12.09
CA HIS A 30 -14.97 -0.88 -11.90
C HIS A 30 -16.35 -1.08 -11.27
N ALA A 31 -16.68 -0.33 -10.21
CA ALA A 31 -17.98 -0.38 -9.55
C ALA A 31 -19.15 -0.01 -10.49
N THR A 32 -18.88 0.77 -11.54
CA THR A 32 -19.86 1.16 -12.56
C THR A 32 -19.81 0.29 -13.82
N GLY A 33 -18.94 -0.74 -13.86
CA GLY A 33 -18.80 -1.67 -14.98
C GLY A 33 -18.07 -1.10 -16.20
N ILE A 34 -17.41 0.05 -16.07
CA ILE A 34 -16.62 0.68 -17.15
C ILE A 34 -15.34 -0.12 -17.42
N ILE A 35 -14.73 -0.68 -16.37
CA ILE A 35 -13.57 -1.57 -16.48
C ILE A 35 -13.86 -2.92 -15.82
N ASP A 36 -13.21 -3.96 -16.33
CA ASP A 36 -13.30 -5.31 -15.77
C ASP A 36 -12.30 -5.53 -14.62
N ASP A 37 -12.37 -6.71 -13.99
CA ASP A 37 -11.50 -7.11 -12.89
C ASP A 37 -10.01 -7.08 -13.29
N ALA A 38 -9.69 -7.47 -14.53
CA ALA A 38 -8.33 -7.52 -15.02
C ALA A 38 -7.72 -6.12 -15.19
N ALA A 39 -8.51 -5.17 -15.68
CA ALA A 39 -8.14 -3.78 -15.79
C ALA A 39 -7.96 -3.15 -14.41
N LEU A 40 -8.89 -3.37 -13.46
CA LEU A 40 -8.74 -2.88 -12.09
C LEU A 40 -7.45 -3.44 -11.46
N LYS A 41 -7.23 -4.76 -11.56
CA LYS A 41 -6.03 -5.42 -11.03
C LYS A 41 -4.75 -4.81 -11.60
N THR A 42 -4.75 -4.45 -12.88
CA THR A 42 -3.60 -3.83 -13.54
C THR A 42 -3.29 -2.46 -12.93
N VAL A 43 -4.30 -1.63 -12.70
CA VAL A 43 -4.13 -0.32 -12.03
C VAL A 43 -3.62 -0.49 -10.60
N GLU A 44 -4.17 -1.45 -9.85
CA GLU A 44 -3.69 -1.78 -8.50
C GLU A 44 -2.22 -2.22 -8.50
N ASP A 45 -1.83 -3.11 -9.40
CA ASP A 45 -0.45 -3.58 -9.53
C ASP A 45 0.52 -2.42 -9.83
N VAL A 46 0.11 -1.48 -10.69
CA VAL A 46 0.91 -0.29 -10.99
C VAL A 46 1.02 0.61 -9.76
N ALA A 47 -0.08 0.89 -9.07
CA ALA A 47 -0.08 1.73 -7.88
C ALA A 47 0.75 1.12 -6.73
N ILE A 48 0.69 -0.20 -6.54
CA ILE A 48 1.50 -0.91 -5.54
C ILE A 48 2.98 -0.84 -5.90
N ARG A 49 3.37 -1.04 -7.17
CA ARG A 49 4.77 -0.93 -7.59
C ARG A 49 5.32 0.49 -7.38
N ASP A 50 4.54 1.51 -7.69
CA ASP A 50 4.89 2.91 -7.44
C ASP A 50 5.07 3.18 -5.93
N LEU A 51 4.15 2.70 -5.09
CA LEU A 51 4.27 2.81 -3.64
C LEU A 51 5.51 2.08 -3.11
N VAL A 52 5.80 0.87 -3.58
CA VAL A 52 7.02 0.11 -3.21
C VAL A 52 8.28 0.88 -3.58
N ALA A 53 8.32 1.51 -4.77
CA ALA A 53 9.45 2.33 -5.18
C ALA A 53 9.65 3.55 -4.26
N LYS A 54 8.54 4.22 -3.88
CA LYS A 54 8.57 5.35 -2.94
C LYS A 54 9.05 4.94 -1.55
N GLN A 55 8.57 3.82 -1.03
CA GLN A 55 9.00 3.30 0.28
C GLN A 55 10.51 2.97 0.28
N LYS A 56 11.02 2.34 -0.79
CA LYS A 56 12.46 2.07 -0.96
C LYS A 56 13.27 3.36 -1.03
N ALA A 57 12.81 4.35 -1.80
CA ALA A 57 13.47 5.64 -1.92
C ALA A 57 13.48 6.42 -0.58
N ALA A 58 12.45 6.23 0.25
CA ALA A 58 12.36 6.79 1.60
C ALA A 58 13.20 6.04 2.65
N GLY A 59 13.89 4.96 2.28
CA GLY A 59 14.74 4.18 3.18
C GLY A 59 13.96 3.25 4.12
N LEU A 60 12.68 2.96 3.83
CA LEU A 60 11.93 1.99 4.63
C LEU A 60 12.44 0.57 4.39
N HIS A 61 12.65 -0.16 5.48
CA HIS A 61 13.17 -1.53 5.45
C HIS A 61 12.05 -2.57 5.39
N VAL A 62 10.92 -2.29 6.03
CA VAL A 62 9.68 -3.07 5.89
C VAL A 62 8.78 -2.38 4.89
N ILE A 63 8.31 -3.16 3.91
CA ILE A 63 7.53 -2.68 2.78
C ILE A 63 6.12 -3.28 2.86
N THR A 64 5.11 -2.44 2.68
CA THR A 64 3.71 -2.86 2.58
C THR A 64 3.17 -2.56 1.18
N ASP A 65 2.04 -3.17 0.80
CA ASP A 65 1.33 -2.84 -0.44
C ASP A 65 0.36 -1.65 -0.29
N GLY A 66 0.38 -1.00 0.88
CA GLY A 66 -0.52 0.11 1.21
C GLY A 66 -1.96 -0.27 1.42
N GLU A 67 -2.29 -1.58 1.48
CA GLU A 67 -3.66 -2.09 1.51
C GLU A 67 -4.52 -1.58 0.34
N PHE A 68 -3.90 -1.34 -0.81
CA PHE A 68 -4.57 -0.70 -1.96
C PHE A 68 -5.74 -1.52 -2.52
N ARG A 69 -5.64 -2.85 -2.43
CA ARG A 69 -6.69 -3.80 -2.85
C ARG A 69 -7.81 -3.97 -1.85
N ARG A 70 -7.61 -3.49 -0.63
CA ARG A 70 -8.56 -3.68 0.46
C ARG A 70 -9.60 -2.58 0.44
N SER A 71 -10.83 -2.90 0.82
CA SER A 71 -11.87 -1.94 1.18
C SER A 71 -11.74 -1.60 2.66
N TYR A 72 -11.71 -2.61 3.53
CA TYR A 72 -11.60 -2.45 4.98
C TYR A 72 -10.68 -3.49 5.60
N TRP A 73 -9.82 -3.04 6.54
CA TRP A 73 -8.79 -3.91 7.11
C TRP A 73 -9.32 -5.08 7.96
N HIS A 74 -10.58 -5.05 8.39
CA HIS A 74 -11.18 -6.06 9.27
C HIS A 74 -12.36 -6.82 8.65
N LEU A 75 -12.84 -6.41 7.46
CA LEU A 75 -14.01 -7.02 6.81
C LEU A 75 -13.64 -7.88 5.59
N ASP A 76 -12.52 -7.60 4.93
CA ASP A 76 -12.15 -8.27 3.68
C ASP A 76 -11.60 -9.72 3.86
N PHE A 77 -11.75 -10.30 5.05
CA PHE A 77 -11.31 -11.68 5.36
C PHE A 77 -12.47 -12.68 5.51
N MET A 78 -13.72 -12.22 5.35
CA MET A 78 -14.94 -13.04 5.39
C MET A 78 -15.29 -13.56 4.00
#